data_AF-A0A3E0Q2U3-F1
#
_entry.id   AF-A0A3E0Q2U3-F1
#
_cell.length_a   1.000
_cell.length_b   1.000
_cell.length_c   1.000
_cell.angle_alpha   90.00
_cell.angle_beta   90.00
_cell.angle_gamma   90.00
#
_symmetry.space_group_name_H-M   'P 1'
#
loop_
_entity.id
_entity.type
_entity.pdbx_description
1 polymer ?
#
loop_
_entity_poly.entity_id
_entity_poly.type
_entity_poly.pdbx_seq_one_letter_code
_entity_poly.pdbx_strand_id
1 'polypeptide(L)'
;MMNQLQRRVLLAVVCILPLSPGRQVSAEDDPEYRWIEVTMDAAFAARDGAGALTYKDKMWLLGGWNPSDKVHFPRICNNEVWSSEDGADWTLVKPNTFLDQTFDPTSDWEGRHTAGYVVYKDKMWIVGGDVNQGHYQDDVWNSDDGEDWTFVNEGRPVPWGPRALHYTLVHDGKIWVIGGQTMPAFGGGEEKFYRDVWTTTDGVEWEQVEPEEPYWSARGMIGNNAVFKDRIWILGGGTYDTPTTPKRNFYNDVWSSPDGVKWERHTEAAPWFPRQYHEVAVFDDRLWVMEGYNVEGGNRNDVWHSADGVNWTEVPDTPWKPRHAASVFVYDGGLWMVAGNNMQPDAWKLVRVE
;
A
#
# COMPACT_ATOMS: atom_id res chain seq x y z
N MET A 1 -85.52 -11.36 3.26
CA MET A 1 -84.88 -10.04 3.07
C MET A 1 -83.84 -9.89 4.17
N MET A 2 -82.56 -10.17 3.86
CA MET A 2 -81.50 -9.16 3.57
C MET A 2 -81.33 -8.15 4.72
N ASN A 3 -80.16 -7.85 5.28
CA ASN A 3 -78.77 -8.28 5.13
C ASN A 3 -78.06 -7.42 6.21
N GLN A 4 -77.52 -7.98 7.29
CA GLN A 4 -76.66 -7.19 8.20
C GLN A 4 -75.19 -7.55 8.00
N LEU A 5 -74.47 -6.57 7.48
CA LEU A 5 -73.04 -6.53 7.24
C LEU A 5 -72.31 -6.51 8.60
N GLN A 6 -71.70 -7.62 9.02
CA GLN A 6 -70.72 -7.61 10.12
C GLN A 6 -69.33 -7.24 9.58
N ARG A 7 -68.84 -6.05 9.95
CA ARG A 7 -67.43 -5.68 9.78
C ARG A 7 -66.58 -6.56 10.69
N ARG A 8 -65.73 -7.40 10.11
CA ARG A 8 -64.65 -8.10 10.83
C ARG A 8 -63.47 -7.15 10.99
N VAL A 9 -63.10 -6.87 12.24
CA VAL A 9 -61.84 -6.23 12.60
C VAL A 9 -60.75 -7.30 12.45
N LEU A 10 -59.80 -7.09 11.54
CA LEU A 10 -58.63 -7.93 11.40
C LEU A 10 -57.60 -7.48 12.47
N LEU A 11 -57.47 -8.24 13.55
CA LEU A 11 -56.35 -8.08 14.48
C LEU A 11 -55.13 -8.70 13.81
N ALA A 12 -54.20 -7.87 13.31
CA ALA A 12 -52.90 -8.33 12.88
C ALA A 12 -52.09 -8.70 14.13
N VAL A 13 -51.94 -10.00 14.40
CA VAL A 13 -50.98 -10.51 15.37
C VAL A 13 -49.61 -10.35 14.74
N VAL A 14 -48.84 -9.38 15.22
CA VAL A 14 -47.41 -9.26 14.91
C VAL A 14 -46.72 -10.40 15.64
N CYS A 15 -46.40 -11.48 14.93
CA CYS A 15 -45.46 -12.49 15.40
C CYS A 15 -44.07 -11.86 15.42
N ILE A 16 -43.62 -11.45 16.62
CA ILE A 16 -42.22 -11.13 16.88
C ILE A 16 -41.48 -12.47 16.88
N LEU A 17 -40.86 -12.80 15.75
CA LEU A 17 -39.86 -13.86 15.69
C LEU A 17 -38.64 -13.39 16.50
N PRO A 18 -38.11 -14.19 17.44
CA PRO A 18 -36.87 -13.83 18.11
C PRO A 18 -35.77 -13.83 17.05
N LEU A 19 -35.14 -12.67 16.86
CA LEU A 19 -33.87 -12.55 16.17
C LEU A 19 -32.92 -13.54 16.84
N SER A 20 -32.46 -14.54 16.08
CA SER A 20 -31.35 -15.38 16.50
C SER A 20 -30.17 -14.45 16.78
N PRO A 21 -29.51 -14.52 17.94
CA PRO A 21 -28.28 -13.77 18.14
C PRO A 21 -27.31 -14.20 17.03
N GLY A 22 -26.86 -13.23 16.24
CA GLY A 22 -25.78 -13.43 15.28
C GLY A 22 -24.64 -14.11 16.01
N ARG A 23 -24.05 -15.13 15.38
CA ARG A 23 -22.90 -15.85 15.91
C ARG A 23 -21.83 -14.81 16.24
N GLN A 24 -21.65 -14.52 17.54
CA GLN A 24 -20.44 -13.90 18.03
C GLN A 24 -19.31 -14.83 17.59
N VAL A 25 -18.45 -14.35 16.68
CA VAL A 25 -17.16 -15.00 16.47
C VAL A 25 -16.44 -14.86 17.80
N SER A 26 -16.39 -15.95 18.56
CA SER A 26 -15.64 -16.02 19.80
C SER A 26 -14.16 -15.82 19.48
N ALA A 27 -13.40 -15.24 20.41
CA ALA A 27 -11.95 -15.09 20.35
C ALA A 27 -11.16 -16.44 20.29
N GLU A 28 -11.84 -17.56 20.05
CA GLU A 28 -11.29 -18.92 20.00
C GLU A 28 -10.91 -19.39 18.57
N ASP A 29 -11.15 -18.60 17.51
CA ASP A 29 -10.90 -19.01 16.12
C ASP A 29 -9.88 -18.12 15.36
N ASP A 30 -9.12 -17.26 16.05
CA ASP A 30 -8.06 -16.50 15.37
C ASP A 30 -6.83 -17.40 15.11
N PRO A 31 -6.35 -17.49 13.86
CA PRO A 31 -5.21 -18.31 13.50
C PRO A 31 -3.96 -17.80 14.19
N GLU A 32 -3.12 -18.74 14.64
CA GLU A 32 -1.80 -18.42 15.15
C GLU A 32 -0.82 -18.31 13.99
N TYR A 33 0.12 -17.37 14.09
CA TYR A 33 1.17 -17.16 13.10
C TYR A 33 2.53 -17.18 13.76
N ARG A 34 3.55 -17.56 12.99
CA ARG A 34 4.95 -17.48 13.41
C ARG A 34 5.81 -16.92 12.31
N TRP A 35 6.82 -16.15 12.72
CA TRP A 35 7.87 -15.66 11.84
C TRP A 35 8.98 -16.71 11.69
N ILE A 36 9.48 -16.84 10.47
CA ILE A 36 10.64 -17.66 10.10
C ILE A 36 11.71 -16.69 9.58
N GLU A 37 12.90 -16.75 10.17
CA GLU A 37 14.10 -16.10 9.63
C GLU A 37 14.49 -16.82 8.34
N VAL A 38 14.49 -16.09 7.22
CA VAL A 38 14.84 -16.66 5.90
C VAL A 38 16.31 -16.40 5.62
N THR A 39 16.73 -15.14 5.77
CA THR A 39 18.12 -14.72 5.71
C THR A 39 18.34 -13.47 6.53
N MET A 40 19.56 -13.29 7.03
CA MET A 40 20.04 -12.07 7.67
C MET A 40 21.11 -11.36 6.82
N ASP A 41 21.29 -11.80 5.57
CA ASP A 41 22.32 -11.35 4.64
C ASP A 41 21.79 -11.41 3.19
N ALA A 42 20.72 -10.67 2.92
CA ALA A 42 20.17 -10.54 1.57
C ALA A 42 21.19 -9.92 0.60
N ALA A 43 21.26 -10.43 -0.62
CA ALA A 43 22.32 -10.08 -1.60
C ALA A 43 22.25 -8.63 -2.09
N PHE A 44 21.09 -7.98 -2.00
CA PHE A 44 20.90 -6.61 -2.43
C PHE A 44 21.32 -5.62 -1.32
N ALA A 45 21.83 -4.45 -1.71
CA ALA A 45 22.20 -3.43 -0.74
C ALA A 45 20.99 -2.96 0.10
N ALA A 46 21.20 -2.70 1.39
CA ALA A 46 20.16 -2.22 2.30
C ALA A 46 19.49 -0.94 1.78
N ARG A 47 18.16 -0.85 1.92
CA ARG A 47 17.36 0.19 1.27
C ARG A 47 16.04 0.45 2.00
N ASP A 48 15.53 1.64 1.79
CA ASP A 48 14.24 2.11 2.27
C ASP A 48 13.26 2.33 1.11
N GLY A 49 11.98 2.03 1.29
CA GLY A 49 10.90 2.31 0.36
C GLY A 49 11.05 1.65 -1.03
N ALA A 50 11.71 0.50 -1.11
CA ALA A 50 11.81 -0.24 -2.35
C ALA A 50 10.45 -0.87 -2.73
N GLY A 51 10.16 -0.89 -4.03
CA GLY A 51 8.94 -1.50 -4.55
C GLY A 51 8.95 -3.01 -4.34
N ALA A 52 7.81 -3.56 -3.95
CA ALA A 52 7.60 -4.98 -3.70
C ALA A 52 6.46 -5.49 -4.58
N LEU A 53 6.76 -6.41 -5.51
CA LEU A 53 5.75 -7.02 -6.39
C LEU A 53 5.88 -8.54 -6.39
N THR A 54 4.74 -9.24 -6.41
CA THR A 54 4.70 -10.68 -6.68
C THR A 54 4.22 -10.90 -8.10
N TYR A 55 5.07 -11.44 -8.96
CA TYR A 55 4.78 -11.59 -10.39
C TYR A 55 5.55 -12.77 -11.00
N LYS A 56 4.90 -13.54 -11.89
CA LYS A 56 5.49 -14.72 -12.55
C LYS A 56 6.20 -15.66 -11.56
N ASP A 57 5.49 -16.00 -10.48
CA ASP A 57 5.96 -16.89 -9.40
C ASP A 57 7.30 -16.44 -8.77
N LYS A 58 7.46 -15.12 -8.58
CA LYS A 58 8.64 -14.51 -7.92
C LYS A 58 8.25 -13.29 -7.12
N MET A 59 9.05 -12.99 -6.11
CA MET A 59 9.14 -11.67 -5.49
C MET A 59 10.08 -10.79 -6.30
N TRP A 60 9.71 -9.54 -6.53
CA TRP A 60 10.46 -8.53 -7.27
C TRP A 60 10.68 -7.29 -6.40
N LEU A 61 11.94 -6.90 -6.24
CA LEU A 61 12.35 -5.75 -5.45
C LEU A 61 12.89 -4.65 -6.39
N LEU A 62 12.28 -3.46 -6.35
CA LEU A 62 12.54 -2.39 -7.32
C LEU A 62 13.05 -1.13 -6.62
N GLY A 63 14.23 -0.64 -7.03
CA GLY A 63 14.78 0.63 -6.59
C GLY A 63 14.98 0.73 -5.08
N GLY A 64 14.65 1.89 -4.51
CA GLY A 64 14.78 2.20 -3.08
C GLY A 64 15.75 3.36 -2.81
N TRP A 65 15.82 3.76 -1.54
CA TRP A 65 16.59 4.90 -1.05
C TRP A 65 17.66 4.45 -0.04
N ASN A 66 18.91 4.89 -0.25
CA ASN A 66 19.99 4.79 0.74
C ASN A 66 21.11 5.78 0.41
N PRO A 67 21.04 7.04 0.87
CA PRO A 67 22.02 8.07 0.51
C PRO A 67 23.39 7.85 1.15
N SER A 68 23.50 6.97 2.14
CA SER A 68 24.76 6.66 2.84
C SER A 68 25.62 5.67 2.04
N ASP A 69 25.02 4.83 1.21
CA ASP A 69 25.72 3.85 0.38
C ASP A 69 25.93 4.40 -1.04
N LYS A 70 27.05 5.11 -1.23
CA LYS A 70 27.40 5.67 -2.54
C LYS A 70 27.88 4.66 -3.57
N VAL A 71 28.10 3.40 -3.18
CA VAL A 71 28.49 2.34 -4.11
C VAL A 71 27.26 1.87 -4.89
N HIS A 72 26.16 1.58 -4.19
CA HIS A 72 24.94 1.09 -4.80
C HIS A 72 23.92 2.19 -5.12
N PHE A 73 24.04 3.34 -4.45
CA PHE A 73 23.18 4.52 -4.61
C PHE A 73 24.06 5.77 -4.86
N PRO A 74 24.73 5.88 -6.02
CA PRO A 74 25.65 6.98 -6.32
C PRO A 74 24.98 8.36 -6.23
N ARG A 75 23.66 8.43 -6.49
CA ARG A 75 22.82 9.58 -6.17
C ARG A 75 22.27 9.47 -4.74
N ILE A 76 21.03 9.01 -4.58
CA ILE A 76 20.35 8.79 -3.28
C ILE A 76 19.34 7.65 -3.35
N CYS A 77 18.74 7.47 -4.53
CA CYS A 77 17.96 6.31 -4.92
C CYS A 77 18.67 5.62 -6.10
N ASN A 78 18.29 4.38 -6.39
CA ASN A 78 18.74 3.65 -7.57
C ASN A 78 17.54 3.05 -8.33
N ASN A 79 17.79 2.47 -9.51
CA ASN A 79 16.77 1.88 -10.37
C ASN A 79 17.05 0.43 -10.79
N GLU A 80 17.77 -0.31 -9.95
CA GLU A 80 17.98 -1.73 -10.17
C GLU A 80 16.75 -2.56 -9.82
N VAL A 81 16.70 -3.77 -10.37
CA VAL A 81 15.61 -4.74 -10.16
C VAL A 81 16.21 -6.06 -9.73
N TRP A 82 15.70 -6.60 -8.63
CA TRP A 82 16.04 -7.93 -8.12
C TRP A 82 14.82 -8.84 -8.15
N SER A 83 15.04 -10.14 -8.28
CA SER A 83 13.99 -11.14 -8.11
C SER A 83 14.44 -12.31 -7.24
N SER A 84 13.49 -12.97 -6.58
CA SER A 84 13.72 -14.17 -5.77
C SER A 84 12.51 -15.10 -5.79
N GLU A 85 12.78 -16.40 -5.78
CA GLU A 85 11.77 -17.47 -5.67
C GLU A 85 11.55 -17.95 -4.23
N ASP A 86 12.43 -17.58 -3.29
CA ASP A 86 12.45 -18.11 -1.92
C ASP A 86 12.78 -17.06 -0.83
N GLY A 87 13.09 -15.83 -1.23
CA GLY A 87 13.45 -14.72 -0.34
C GLY A 87 14.85 -14.81 0.27
N ALA A 88 15.57 -15.92 0.11
CA ALA A 88 16.95 -16.10 0.55
C ALA A 88 17.93 -15.74 -0.58
N ASP A 89 17.70 -16.30 -1.76
CA ASP A 89 18.55 -16.15 -2.93
C ASP A 89 17.95 -15.11 -3.88
N TRP A 90 18.64 -13.98 -4.02
CA TRP A 90 18.20 -12.86 -4.87
C TRP A 90 19.10 -12.74 -6.10
N THR A 91 18.47 -12.65 -7.27
CA THR A 91 19.14 -12.44 -8.56
C THR A 91 18.96 -10.99 -9.01
N LEU A 92 20.06 -10.31 -9.32
CA LEU A 92 20.03 -8.98 -9.96
C LEU A 92 19.58 -9.18 -11.41
N VAL A 93 18.37 -8.75 -11.72
CA VAL A 93 17.77 -8.85 -13.06
C VAL A 93 18.20 -7.67 -13.92
N LYS A 94 18.12 -6.45 -13.37
CA LYS A 94 18.49 -5.22 -14.06
C LYS A 94 19.47 -4.41 -13.20
N PRO A 95 20.68 -4.09 -13.69
CA PRO A 95 21.60 -3.23 -12.96
C PRO A 95 21.11 -1.78 -12.87
N ASN A 96 21.63 -1.04 -11.89
CA ASN A 96 21.36 0.40 -11.77
C ASN A 96 21.97 1.16 -12.96
N THR A 97 21.13 1.82 -13.74
CA THR A 97 21.50 2.73 -14.83
C THR A 97 21.42 4.20 -14.39
N PHE A 98 20.72 4.49 -13.29
CA PHE A 98 20.59 5.82 -12.70
C PHE A 98 21.84 6.20 -11.87
N LEU A 99 22.92 6.54 -12.57
CA LEU A 99 24.24 6.75 -11.98
C LEU A 99 24.54 8.21 -11.62
N ASP A 100 24.20 9.15 -12.51
CA ASP A 100 24.53 10.56 -12.36
C ASP A 100 23.53 11.49 -13.07
N GLN A 101 23.89 12.76 -13.27
CA GLN A 101 23.04 13.77 -13.89
C GLN A 101 22.98 13.68 -15.42
N THR A 102 23.77 12.81 -16.05
CA THR A 102 23.76 12.57 -17.50
C THR A 102 22.76 11.49 -17.91
N PHE A 103 22.09 10.87 -16.93
CA PHE A 103 21.02 9.91 -17.16
C PHE A 103 19.92 10.47 -18.07
N ASP A 104 19.47 9.66 -19.02
CA ASP A 104 18.35 10.00 -19.92
C ASP A 104 17.05 9.42 -19.36
N PRO A 105 16.15 10.26 -18.78
CA PRO A 105 14.91 9.81 -18.17
C PRO A 105 13.85 9.35 -19.18
N THR A 106 14.14 9.42 -20.49
CA THR A 106 13.28 8.84 -21.53
C THR A 106 13.65 7.40 -21.87
N SER A 107 14.87 6.98 -21.52
CA SER A 107 15.41 5.65 -21.86
C SER A 107 15.16 4.60 -20.78
N ASP A 108 15.01 5.02 -19.53
CA ASP A 108 14.78 4.17 -18.37
C ASP A 108 14.22 5.03 -17.21
N TRP A 109 13.63 4.40 -16.20
CA TRP A 109 13.03 5.12 -15.08
C TRP A 109 14.09 5.59 -14.08
N GLU A 110 13.96 6.84 -13.62
CA GLU A 110 14.85 7.36 -12.58
C GLU A 110 14.70 6.61 -11.24
N GLY A 111 15.78 6.55 -10.45
CA GLY A 111 15.76 5.93 -9.13
C GLY A 111 14.80 6.63 -8.17
N ARG A 112 14.00 5.84 -7.46
CA ARG A 112 12.88 6.29 -6.63
C ARG A 112 12.61 5.38 -5.44
N HIS A 113 11.89 5.89 -4.45
CA HIS A 113 11.37 5.14 -3.30
C HIS A 113 9.90 5.49 -3.06
N THR A 114 9.12 4.60 -2.47
CA THR A 114 7.70 4.81 -2.15
C THR A 114 6.85 5.27 -3.35
N ALA A 115 7.24 4.84 -4.55
CA ALA A 115 6.48 5.05 -5.78
C ALA A 115 5.24 4.15 -5.83
N GLY A 116 4.38 4.38 -6.82
CA GLY A 116 3.25 3.50 -7.06
C GLY A 116 3.71 2.22 -7.75
N TYR A 117 3.64 1.07 -7.08
CA TYR A 117 4.02 -0.23 -7.66
C TYR A 117 2.80 -1.15 -7.72
N VAL A 118 2.50 -1.70 -8.90
CA VAL A 118 1.42 -2.69 -9.06
C VAL A 118 1.73 -3.72 -10.14
N VAL A 119 1.11 -4.89 -10.06
CA VAL A 119 1.04 -5.85 -11.17
C VAL A 119 -0.30 -5.71 -11.86
N TYR A 120 -0.30 -5.44 -13.16
CA TYR A 120 -1.53 -5.23 -13.93
C TYR A 120 -1.36 -5.68 -15.37
N LYS A 121 -2.35 -6.42 -15.89
CA LYS A 121 -2.35 -6.96 -17.27
C LYS A 121 -1.03 -7.67 -17.65
N ASP A 122 -0.60 -8.60 -16.80
CA ASP A 122 0.61 -9.41 -16.99
C ASP A 122 1.88 -8.56 -17.18
N LYS A 123 2.00 -7.50 -16.37
CA LYS A 123 3.16 -6.60 -16.31
C LYS A 123 3.33 -6.04 -14.91
N MET A 124 4.57 -5.76 -14.53
CA MET A 124 4.90 -4.89 -13.42
C MET A 124 4.78 -3.43 -13.87
N TRP A 125 4.28 -2.57 -13.01
CA TRP A 125 4.09 -1.15 -13.29
C TRP A 125 4.71 -0.28 -12.20
N ILE A 126 5.29 0.83 -12.63
CA ILE A 126 5.69 1.97 -11.79
C ILE A 126 4.81 3.14 -12.21
N VAL A 127 4.11 3.75 -11.25
CA VAL A 127 3.09 4.78 -11.48
C VAL A 127 3.43 6.01 -10.64
N GLY A 128 4.20 6.91 -11.24
CA GLY A 128 4.68 8.12 -10.58
C GLY A 128 5.42 7.86 -9.27
N GLY A 129 5.60 8.93 -8.50
CA GLY A 129 6.51 8.92 -7.35
C GLY A 129 7.95 8.74 -7.84
N ASP A 130 8.96 9.32 -7.22
CA ASP A 130 9.11 10.11 -6.01
C ASP A 130 9.36 11.61 -6.35
N VAL A 131 9.77 12.41 -5.38
CA VAL A 131 10.13 13.84 -5.48
C VAL A 131 11.59 14.11 -5.11
N ASN A 132 12.32 13.13 -4.57
CA ASN A 132 13.68 13.33 -4.07
C ASN A 132 14.72 13.70 -5.15
N GLN A 133 14.40 13.54 -6.44
CA GLN A 133 15.27 13.97 -7.54
C GLN A 133 15.14 15.47 -7.86
N GLY A 134 14.44 16.24 -7.02
CA GLY A 134 14.26 17.69 -7.19
C GLY A 134 13.11 18.07 -8.12
N HIS A 135 12.32 17.08 -8.56
CA HIS A 135 11.11 17.24 -9.36
C HIS A 135 10.16 16.07 -9.04
N TYR A 136 8.88 16.26 -9.32
CA TYR A 136 7.89 15.19 -9.17
C TYR A 136 7.99 14.24 -10.35
N GLN A 137 8.19 12.96 -10.07
CA GLN A 137 8.15 11.91 -11.07
C GLN A 137 6.68 11.52 -11.31
N ASP A 138 6.18 11.92 -12.48
CA ASP A 138 4.81 11.70 -12.95
C ASP A 138 4.75 10.78 -14.19
N ASP A 139 5.87 10.07 -14.40
CA ASP A 139 6.08 9.06 -15.41
C ASP A 139 5.45 7.71 -15.02
N VAL A 140 5.01 6.98 -16.04
CA VAL A 140 4.41 5.65 -15.92
C VAL A 140 5.24 4.67 -16.73
N TRP A 141 5.73 3.62 -16.08
CA TRP A 141 6.52 2.58 -16.71
C TRP A 141 5.89 1.22 -16.53
N ASN A 142 6.11 0.32 -17.49
CA ASN A 142 5.80 -1.09 -17.29
C ASN A 142 6.86 -2.01 -17.91
N SER A 143 6.90 -3.24 -17.40
CA SER A 143 7.79 -4.30 -17.87
C SER A 143 7.14 -5.67 -17.65
N ASP A 144 7.40 -6.63 -18.54
CA ASP A 144 6.98 -8.02 -18.34
C ASP A 144 8.13 -8.95 -17.90
N ASP A 145 9.36 -8.47 -17.80
CA ASP A 145 10.56 -9.24 -17.45
C ASP A 145 11.42 -8.58 -16.35
N GLY A 146 11.17 -7.32 -16.02
CA GLY A 146 11.92 -6.54 -15.04
C GLY A 146 13.26 -5.98 -15.56
N GLU A 147 13.66 -6.32 -16.78
CA GLU A 147 14.90 -5.87 -17.44
C GLU A 147 14.61 -4.71 -18.40
N ASP A 148 13.66 -4.92 -19.30
CA ASP A 148 13.25 -3.95 -20.31
C ASP A 148 11.98 -3.21 -19.86
N TRP A 149 12.07 -1.88 -19.73
CA TRP A 149 10.98 -1.03 -19.26
C TRP A 149 10.49 -0.10 -20.37
N THR A 150 9.17 0.00 -20.50
CA THR A 150 8.50 0.87 -21.49
C THR A 150 7.97 2.13 -20.82
N PHE A 151 8.35 3.31 -21.32
CA PHE A 151 7.78 4.60 -20.90
C PHE A 151 6.38 4.78 -21.50
N VAL A 152 5.34 4.55 -20.72
CA VAL A 152 3.96 4.39 -21.19
C VAL A 152 3.32 5.72 -21.60
N ASN A 153 3.56 6.77 -20.82
CA ASN A 153 2.93 8.07 -21.00
C ASN A 153 3.90 9.11 -21.59
N GLU A 154 4.85 8.69 -22.44
CA GLU A 154 5.77 9.62 -23.11
C GLU A 154 5.00 10.74 -23.85
N GLY A 155 5.33 11.99 -23.54
CA GLY A 155 4.67 13.18 -24.10
C GLY A 155 3.19 13.36 -23.71
N ARG A 156 2.67 12.54 -22.79
CA ARG A 156 1.28 12.54 -22.33
C ARG A 156 1.24 12.75 -20.82
N PRO A 157 1.24 14.00 -20.34
CA PRO A 157 1.25 14.30 -18.92
C PRO A 157 0.00 13.75 -18.24
N VAL A 158 0.18 13.23 -17.03
CA VAL A 158 -0.92 12.71 -16.22
C VAL A 158 -1.80 13.85 -15.66
N PRO A 159 -3.12 13.66 -15.55
CA PRO A 159 -4.02 14.72 -15.09
C PRO A 159 -4.09 14.85 -13.57
N TRP A 160 -3.60 13.87 -12.82
CA TRP A 160 -3.58 13.90 -11.36
C TRP A 160 -2.53 14.88 -10.78
N GLY A 161 -1.72 15.52 -11.62
CA GLY A 161 -0.83 16.62 -11.24
C GLY A 161 0.33 16.20 -10.32
N PRO A 162 1.22 17.13 -9.94
CA PRO A 162 2.41 16.78 -9.18
C PRO A 162 2.06 16.20 -7.81
N ARG A 163 2.56 15.00 -7.49
CA ARG A 163 2.39 14.36 -6.18
C ARG A 163 3.46 13.29 -5.93
N ALA A 164 3.68 13.01 -4.65
CA ALA A 164 4.39 11.85 -4.16
C ALA A 164 3.57 11.18 -3.05
N LEU A 165 4.02 10.02 -2.58
CA LEU A 165 3.46 9.32 -1.42
C LEU A 165 1.99 8.88 -1.58
N HIS A 166 1.49 8.80 -2.81
CA HIS A 166 0.14 8.33 -3.10
C HIS A 166 0.03 6.81 -2.91
N TYR A 167 -1.18 6.36 -2.58
CA TYR A 167 -1.51 4.95 -2.48
C TYR A 167 -1.89 4.42 -3.87
N THR A 168 -1.34 3.27 -4.26
CA THR A 168 -1.53 2.69 -5.60
C THR A 168 -1.95 1.24 -5.51
N LEU A 169 -2.97 0.84 -6.25
CA LEU A 169 -3.50 -0.53 -6.24
C LEU A 169 -4.20 -0.88 -7.56
N VAL A 170 -4.53 -2.17 -7.72
CA VAL A 170 -5.34 -2.66 -8.82
C VAL A 170 -6.66 -3.18 -8.28
N HIS A 171 -7.78 -2.64 -8.78
CA HIS A 171 -9.12 -3.08 -8.43
C HIS A 171 -10.05 -2.90 -9.64
N ASP A 172 -10.99 -3.83 -9.80
CA ASP A 172 -11.97 -3.83 -10.91
C ASP A 172 -11.33 -3.61 -12.30
N GLY A 173 -10.20 -4.28 -12.54
CA GLY A 173 -9.49 -4.21 -13.81
C GLY A 173 -8.91 -2.83 -14.14
N LYS A 174 -8.67 -1.97 -13.15
CA LYS A 174 -8.03 -0.66 -13.30
C LYS A 174 -6.87 -0.49 -12.33
N ILE A 175 -5.89 0.33 -12.69
CA ILE A 175 -4.91 0.90 -11.76
C ILE A 175 -5.54 2.12 -11.10
N TRP A 176 -5.35 2.27 -9.79
CA TRP A 176 -5.87 3.36 -8.98
C TRP A 176 -4.73 4.17 -8.37
N VAL A 177 -4.85 5.49 -8.38
CA VAL A 177 -4.01 6.45 -7.64
C VAL A 177 -4.89 7.19 -6.66
N ILE A 178 -4.57 7.09 -5.36
CA ILE A 178 -5.39 7.62 -4.27
C ILE A 178 -4.54 8.51 -3.37
N GLY A 179 -4.96 9.76 -3.19
CA GLY A 179 -4.31 10.69 -2.25
C GLY A 179 -2.86 11.03 -2.63
N GLY A 180 -1.99 11.15 -1.62
CA GLY A 180 -0.63 11.68 -1.74
C GLY A 180 -0.56 13.18 -1.46
N GLN A 181 0.59 13.80 -1.74
CA GLN A 181 0.79 15.24 -1.54
C GLN A 181 1.88 15.82 -2.43
N THR A 182 1.88 17.13 -2.60
CA THR A 182 3.08 17.85 -3.03
C THR A 182 4.06 17.99 -1.86
N MET A 183 5.35 18.17 -2.19
CA MET A 183 6.45 18.29 -1.26
C MET A 183 7.33 19.49 -1.66
N PRO A 184 6.89 20.74 -1.39
CA PRO A 184 7.57 21.94 -1.87
C PRO A 184 9.03 22.08 -1.42
N ALA A 185 9.39 21.48 -0.28
CA ALA A 185 10.78 21.45 0.20
C ALA A 185 11.73 20.63 -0.69
N PHE A 186 11.19 19.74 -1.52
CA PHE A 186 11.96 18.82 -2.39
C PHE A 186 11.77 19.17 -3.86
N GLY A 187 10.52 19.21 -4.34
CA GLY A 187 10.19 19.42 -5.75
C GLY A 187 9.71 20.84 -6.09
N GLY A 188 9.64 21.75 -5.11
CA GLY A 188 9.02 23.06 -5.29
C GLY A 188 7.51 22.98 -5.55
N GLY A 189 6.94 24.09 -6.05
CA GLY A 189 5.51 24.21 -6.34
C GLY A 189 4.64 24.56 -5.12
N GLU A 190 3.32 24.60 -5.35
CA GLU A 190 2.34 24.89 -4.30
C GLU A 190 2.08 23.67 -3.42
N GLU A 191 1.85 23.91 -2.12
CA GLU A 191 1.43 22.86 -1.18
C GLU A 191 0.01 22.37 -1.49
N LYS A 192 -0.15 21.05 -1.56
CA LYS A 192 -1.43 20.39 -1.73
C LYS A 192 -1.40 19.00 -1.09
N PHE A 193 -2.38 18.73 -0.24
CA PHE A 193 -2.65 17.40 0.31
C PHE A 193 -3.87 16.83 -0.43
N TYR A 194 -3.69 15.70 -1.10
CA TYR A 194 -4.71 15.14 -1.98
C TYR A 194 -5.66 14.21 -1.22
N ARG A 195 -6.94 14.29 -1.59
CA ARG A 195 -7.99 13.33 -1.23
C ARG A 195 -8.79 12.85 -2.44
N ASP A 196 -8.20 12.97 -3.62
CA ASP A 196 -8.80 12.56 -4.89
C ASP A 196 -8.46 11.11 -5.24
N VAL A 197 -9.20 10.60 -6.22
CA VAL A 197 -9.10 9.24 -6.71
C VAL A 197 -9.05 9.28 -8.24
N TRP A 198 -8.07 8.60 -8.81
CA TRP A 198 -7.87 8.51 -10.25
C TRP A 198 -7.72 7.07 -10.67
N THR A 199 -8.25 6.73 -11.84
CA THR A 199 -8.15 5.37 -12.39
C THR A 199 -7.71 5.36 -13.84
N THR A 200 -7.03 4.30 -14.25
CA THR A 200 -6.67 4.08 -15.65
C THR A 200 -6.74 2.60 -16.01
N THR A 201 -6.91 2.31 -17.30
CA THR A 201 -6.79 0.95 -17.84
C THR A 201 -5.53 0.75 -18.70
N ASP A 202 -4.77 1.81 -18.95
CA ASP A 202 -3.64 1.79 -19.90
C ASP A 202 -2.42 2.60 -19.45
N GLY A 203 -2.50 3.33 -18.34
CA GLY A 203 -1.41 4.19 -17.83
C GLY A 203 -1.33 5.56 -18.50
N VAL A 204 -2.21 5.86 -19.45
CA VAL A 204 -2.19 7.09 -20.26
C VAL A 204 -3.46 7.89 -20.06
N GLU A 205 -4.61 7.28 -20.29
CA GLU A 205 -5.91 7.91 -20.15
C GLU A 205 -6.39 7.65 -18.73
N TRP A 206 -6.60 8.74 -17.99
CA TRP A 206 -6.97 8.70 -16.58
C TRP A 206 -8.33 9.34 -16.37
N GLU A 207 -9.17 8.65 -15.61
CA GLU A 207 -10.50 9.10 -15.22
C GLU A 207 -10.50 9.42 -13.72
N GLN A 208 -10.95 10.62 -13.36
CA GLN A 208 -11.17 10.97 -11.96
C GLN A 208 -12.44 10.29 -11.46
N VAL A 209 -12.36 9.67 -10.29
CA VAL A 209 -13.51 9.17 -9.53
C VAL A 209 -13.80 10.19 -8.44
N GLU A 210 -15.05 10.64 -8.33
CA GLU A 210 -15.48 11.65 -7.36
C GLU A 210 -16.13 10.99 -6.14
N PRO A 211 -15.46 10.95 -4.96
CA PRO A 211 -16.03 10.33 -3.78
C PRO A 211 -17.20 11.14 -3.19
N GLU A 212 -18.22 10.45 -2.70
CA GLU A 212 -19.35 11.04 -1.97
C GLU A 212 -19.03 11.09 -0.47
N GLU A 213 -19.32 12.22 0.19
CA GLU A 213 -19.16 12.34 1.65
C GLU A 213 -20.15 11.41 2.40
N PRO A 214 -19.74 10.79 3.53
CA PRO A 214 -18.42 10.92 4.16
C PRO A 214 -17.36 10.00 3.52
N TYR A 215 -16.15 10.53 3.32
CA TYR A 215 -14.97 9.72 2.99
C TYR A 215 -13.73 10.19 3.75
N TRP A 216 -12.65 9.45 3.61
CA TRP A 216 -11.37 9.67 4.28
C TRP A 216 -10.79 11.08 4.02
N SER A 217 -10.05 11.60 5.00
CA SER A 217 -9.32 12.87 4.91
C SER A 217 -8.05 12.74 4.07
N ALA A 218 -7.57 13.84 3.48
CA ALA A 218 -6.34 13.86 2.67
C ALA A 218 -5.16 13.13 3.33
N ARG A 219 -4.54 12.22 2.60
CA ARG A 219 -3.51 11.30 3.12
C ARG A 219 -2.73 10.60 2.03
N GLY A 220 -1.60 10.02 2.41
CA GLY A 220 -0.76 9.11 1.64
C GLY A 220 0.09 8.25 2.58
N MET A 221 1.31 7.88 2.14
CA MET A 221 2.27 7.08 2.91
C MET A 221 1.69 5.75 3.40
N ILE A 222 0.95 5.07 2.53
CA ILE A 222 0.48 3.70 2.72
C ILE A 222 1.17 2.89 1.65
N GLY A 223 2.02 1.96 2.05
CA GLY A 223 2.72 1.07 1.14
C GLY A 223 1.91 -0.16 0.75
N ASN A 224 2.28 -0.77 -0.38
CA ASN A 224 1.66 -1.97 -0.96
C ASN A 224 0.16 -1.79 -1.23
N ASN A 225 -0.63 -2.86 -1.22
CA ASN A 225 -2.03 -2.84 -1.66
C ASN A 225 -2.94 -3.73 -0.78
N ALA A 226 -4.15 -3.24 -0.53
CA ALA A 226 -5.19 -3.97 0.19
C ALA A 226 -6.51 -3.94 -0.58
N VAL A 227 -6.69 -4.94 -1.45
CA VAL A 227 -7.97 -5.23 -2.10
C VAL A 227 -8.51 -6.54 -1.55
N PHE A 228 -9.61 -6.46 -0.81
CA PHE A 228 -10.12 -7.58 -0.04
C PHE A 228 -11.65 -7.61 -0.09
N LYS A 229 -12.20 -8.80 -0.37
CA LYS A 229 -13.65 -9.02 -0.53
C LYS A 229 -14.27 -8.04 -1.55
N ASP A 230 -13.62 -7.90 -2.70
CA ASP A 230 -14.00 -7.02 -3.82
C ASP A 230 -14.12 -5.54 -3.44
N ARG A 231 -13.27 -5.09 -2.52
CA ARG A 231 -13.23 -3.70 -2.04
C ARG A 231 -11.81 -3.20 -1.95
N ILE A 232 -11.66 -1.91 -2.24
CA ILE A 232 -10.47 -1.12 -1.93
C ILE A 232 -10.47 -0.83 -0.43
N TRP A 233 -9.36 -1.05 0.26
CA TRP A 233 -9.18 -0.70 1.67
C TRP A 233 -8.09 0.36 1.86
N ILE A 234 -8.40 1.35 2.70
CA ILE A 234 -7.46 2.35 3.20
C ILE A 234 -7.31 2.14 4.70
N LEU A 235 -6.08 1.81 5.12
CA LEU A 235 -5.74 1.51 6.50
C LEU A 235 -4.72 2.55 6.97
N GLY A 236 -5.16 3.53 7.77
CA GLY A 236 -4.28 4.56 8.35
C GLY A 236 -3.71 5.53 7.32
N GLY A 237 -2.40 5.79 7.40
CA GLY A 237 -1.66 6.74 6.56
C GLY A 237 -1.58 8.12 7.18
N GLY A 238 -1.24 9.13 6.38
CA GLY A 238 -1.10 10.47 6.93
C GLY A 238 -0.70 11.56 5.94
N THR A 239 -0.33 12.72 6.48
CA THR A 239 0.29 13.81 5.73
C THR A 239 1.68 14.12 6.28
N TYR A 240 2.65 14.29 5.39
CA TYR A 240 4.02 14.68 5.70
C TYR A 240 4.12 16.20 5.89
N ASP A 241 5.07 16.65 6.70
CA ASP A 241 5.27 18.06 6.98
C ASP A 241 5.86 18.84 5.79
N THR A 242 5.48 20.09 5.69
CA THR A 242 5.87 20.99 4.60
C THR A 242 6.30 22.34 5.19
N PRO A 243 6.93 23.24 4.40
CA PRO A 243 7.33 24.56 4.89
C PRO A 243 6.19 25.38 5.51
N THR A 244 4.95 25.22 5.00
CA THR A 244 3.77 25.94 5.48
C THR A 244 2.87 25.14 6.43
N THR A 245 2.99 23.80 6.44
CA THR A 245 2.28 22.89 7.35
C THR A 245 3.30 21.99 8.08
N PRO A 246 3.95 22.48 9.16
CA PRO A 246 5.10 21.80 9.78
C PRO A 246 4.72 20.61 10.67
N LYS A 247 3.43 20.27 10.76
CA LYS A 247 2.92 19.18 11.59
C LYS A 247 2.41 18.06 10.71
N ARG A 248 2.93 16.85 10.94
CA ARG A 248 2.41 15.62 10.34
C ARG A 248 1.08 15.20 10.95
N ASN A 249 0.20 14.64 10.12
CA ASN A 249 -1.00 13.95 10.57
C ASN A 249 -0.82 12.45 10.41
N PHE A 250 -1.25 11.67 11.39
CA PHE A 250 -1.20 10.21 11.39
C PHE A 250 -2.59 9.68 11.65
N TYR A 251 -2.98 8.64 10.92
CA TYR A 251 -4.30 8.04 11.02
C TYR A 251 -4.22 6.56 11.37
N ASN A 252 -5.28 6.06 12.02
CA ASN A 252 -5.56 4.65 12.25
C ASN A 252 -7.05 4.30 12.03
N ASP A 253 -7.75 5.10 11.24
CA ASP A 253 -9.08 4.77 10.74
C ASP A 253 -8.99 3.75 9.60
N VAL A 254 -10.08 3.01 9.43
CA VAL A 254 -10.22 1.95 8.41
C VAL A 254 -11.41 2.28 7.54
N TRP A 255 -11.15 2.44 6.24
CA TRP A 255 -12.17 2.71 5.24
C TRP A 255 -12.13 1.67 4.15
N SER A 256 -13.28 1.39 3.55
CA SER A 256 -13.32 0.63 2.30
C SER A 256 -14.41 1.08 1.35
N SER A 257 -14.22 0.81 0.07
CA SER A 257 -15.18 1.11 -0.98
C SER A 257 -15.14 0.04 -2.08
N PRO A 258 -16.30 -0.34 -2.64
CA PRO A 258 -16.34 -1.24 -3.80
C PRO A 258 -15.99 -0.52 -5.11
N ASP A 259 -16.18 0.81 -5.18
CA ASP A 259 -16.18 1.59 -6.42
C ASP A 259 -15.38 2.90 -6.34
N GLY A 260 -14.79 3.22 -5.19
CA GLY A 260 -14.09 4.48 -4.92
C GLY A 260 -15.00 5.71 -4.79
N VAL A 261 -16.31 5.56 -4.99
CA VAL A 261 -17.30 6.63 -4.87
C VAL A 261 -17.89 6.63 -3.47
N LYS A 262 -18.47 5.50 -3.04
CA LYS A 262 -19.10 5.38 -1.71
C LYS A 262 -18.17 4.65 -0.76
N TRP A 263 -17.76 5.37 0.29
CA TRP A 263 -16.85 4.84 1.30
C TRP A 263 -17.60 4.50 2.58
N GLU A 264 -17.20 3.39 3.18
CA GLU A 264 -17.67 2.95 4.49
C GLU A 264 -16.50 3.05 5.48
N ARG A 265 -16.72 3.76 6.59
CA ARG A 265 -15.78 3.77 7.72
C ARG A 265 -16.10 2.59 8.63
N HIS A 266 -15.28 1.55 8.56
CA HIS A 266 -15.39 0.36 9.40
C HIS A 266 -14.95 0.66 10.83
N THR A 267 -13.86 1.42 10.97
CA THR A 267 -13.24 1.74 12.26
C THR A 267 -12.78 3.19 12.29
N GLU A 268 -13.17 3.94 13.33
CA GLU A 268 -12.72 5.32 13.53
C GLU A 268 -11.32 5.41 14.14
N ALA A 269 -10.97 4.47 15.02
CA ALA A 269 -9.65 4.35 15.60
C ALA A 269 -9.39 2.86 15.90
N ALA A 270 -8.58 2.21 15.06
CA ALA A 270 -8.16 0.84 15.27
C ALA A 270 -7.20 0.74 16.48
N PRO A 271 -7.03 -0.44 17.10
CA PRO A 271 -6.19 -0.57 18.29
C PRO A 271 -4.70 -0.35 18.02
N TRP A 272 -4.26 -0.53 16.77
CA TRP A 272 -2.90 -0.18 16.36
C TRP A 272 -2.70 1.33 16.30
N PHE A 273 -1.51 1.77 16.72
CA PHE A 273 -1.19 3.19 16.82
C PHE A 273 -1.22 3.88 15.42
N PRO A 274 -1.68 5.14 15.31
CA PRO A 274 -1.64 5.90 14.06
C PRO A 274 -0.25 5.93 13.45
N ARG A 275 -0.13 5.76 12.12
CA ARG A 275 1.17 5.56 11.47
C ARG A 275 1.18 5.99 10.00
N GLN A 276 2.38 6.26 9.50
CA GLN A 276 2.75 6.51 8.11
C GLN A 276 3.86 5.55 7.71
N TYR A 277 4.08 5.42 6.39
CA TYR A 277 5.15 4.58 5.82
C TYR A 277 5.04 3.13 6.27
N HIS A 278 3.84 2.69 6.62
CA HIS A 278 3.53 1.30 6.91
C HIS A 278 3.03 0.61 5.64
N GLU A 279 3.21 -0.70 5.59
CA GLU A 279 2.76 -1.58 4.55
C GLU A 279 1.41 -2.19 4.94
N VAL A 280 0.56 -2.39 3.93
CA VAL A 280 -0.69 -3.13 4.05
C VAL A 280 -0.67 -4.35 3.14
N ALA A 281 -1.37 -5.42 3.53
CA ALA A 281 -1.45 -6.61 2.72
C ALA A 281 -2.78 -7.35 2.91
N VAL A 282 -3.05 -8.29 2.01
CA VAL A 282 -4.11 -9.29 2.16
C VAL A 282 -3.48 -10.67 2.13
N PHE A 283 -3.55 -11.39 3.25
CA PHE A 283 -2.95 -12.71 3.41
C PHE A 283 -3.83 -13.56 4.33
N ASP A 284 -3.98 -14.85 4.02
CA ASP A 284 -4.83 -15.79 4.78
C ASP A 284 -6.24 -15.23 5.07
N ASP A 285 -6.90 -14.71 4.03
CA ASP A 285 -8.24 -14.10 4.07
C ASP A 285 -8.38 -12.99 5.12
N ARG A 286 -7.31 -12.21 5.35
CA ARG A 286 -7.25 -11.12 6.34
C ARG A 286 -6.53 -9.91 5.79
N LEU A 287 -6.92 -8.74 6.28
CA LEU A 287 -6.21 -7.47 6.14
C LEU A 287 -5.04 -7.44 7.12
N TRP A 288 -3.92 -6.86 6.71
CA TRP A 288 -2.71 -6.73 7.52
C TRP A 288 -2.20 -5.30 7.56
N VAL A 289 -1.70 -4.89 8.73
CA VAL A 289 -0.97 -3.62 8.95
C VAL A 289 0.27 -3.97 9.74
N MET A 290 1.43 -3.50 9.31
CA MET A 290 2.70 -3.81 9.97
C MET A 290 3.66 -2.64 9.90
N GLU A 291 4.56 -2.57 10.87
CA GLU A 291 5.61 -1.55 10.96
C GLU A 291 5.07 -0.10 10.88
N GLY A 292 5.91 0.85 10.49
CA GLY A 292 5.53 2.23 10.23
C GLY A 292 6.19 3.20 11.20
N TYR A 293 5.95 4.48 10.94
CA TYR A 293 6.51 5.58 11.71
C TYR A 293 5.41 6.42 12.34
N ASN A 294 5.65 6.83 13.59
CA ASN A 294 4.98 7.97 14.20
C ASN A 294 6.01 8.81 14.97
N VAL A 295 5.84 10.13 14.98
CA VAL A 295 6.63 11.06 15.81
C VAL A 295 6.60 10.66 17.30
N GLU A 296 5.46 10.17 17.76
CA GLU A 296 5.29 9.57 19.08
C GLU A 296 5.63 8.08 19.01
N GLY A 297 6.84 7.73 19.44
CA GLY A 297 7.32 6.35 19.55
C GLY A 297 8.32 5.92 18.46
N GLY A 298 8.40 6.65 17.35
CA GLY A 298 9.32 6.35 16.25
C GLY A 298 8.85 5.18 15.37
N ASN A 299 9.81 4.41 14.90
CA ASN A 299 9.60 3.21 14.10
C ASN A 299 8.92 2.10 14.90
N ARG A 300 8.23 1.20 14.20
CA ARG A 300 7.44 0.14 14.82
C ARG A 300 7.79 -1.24 14.27
N ASN A 301 7.50 -2.26 15.06
CA ASN A 301 7.54 -3.68 14.66
C ASN A 301 6.28 -4.45 15.10
N ASP A 302 5.22 -3.76 15.50
CA ASP A 302 3.94 -4.42 15.74
C ASP A 302 3.30 -4.82 14.41
N VAL A 303 2.57 -5.92 14.45
CA VAL A 303 1.94 -6.55 13.29
C VAL A 303 0.51 -6.91 13.66
N TRP A 304 -0.45 -6.43 12.88
CA TRP A 304 -1.87 -6.57 13.17
C TRP A 304 -2.59 -7.17 11.99
N HIS A 305 -3.59 -8.02 12.26
CA HIS A 305 -4.46 -8.57 11.24
C HIS A 305 -5.94 -8.48 11.60
N SER A 306 -6.80 -8.44 10.59
CA SER A 306 -8.26 -8.42 10.77
C SER A 306 -8.99 -9.12 9.63
N ALA A 307 -10.01 -9.92 9.95
CA ALA A 307 -10.86 -10.56 8.95
C ALA A 307 -11.98 -9.65 8.42
N ASP A 308 -12.24 -8.52 9.09
CA ASP A 308 -13.39 -7.63 8.82
C ASP A 308 -13.06 -6.13 8.82
N GLY A 309 -11.83 -5.74 9.18
CA GLY A 309 -11.43 -4.33 9.30
C GLY A 309 -11.89 -3.64 10.58
N VAL A 310 -12.57 -4.37 11.48
CA VAL A 310 -13.13 -3.89 12.75
C VAL A 310 -12.42 -4.52 13.94
N ASN A 311 -12.34 -5.85 13.96
CA ASN A 311 -11.70 -6.61 15.02
C ASN A 311 -10.26 -6.93 14.62
N TRP A 312 -9.31 -6.34 15.33
CA TRP A 312 -7.88 -6.46 15.02
C TRP A 312 -7.16 -7.22 16.13
N THR A 313 -6.29 -8.13 15.71
CA THR A 313 -5.47 -8.97 16.59
C THR A 313 -4.00 -8.73 16.26
N GLU A 314 -3.20 -8.48 17.29
CA GLU A 314 -1.76 -8.32 17.16
C GLU A 314 -1.08 -9.69 17.11
N VAL A 315 -0.13 -9.88 16.20
CA VAL A 315 0.79 -11.02 16.20
C VAL A 315 1.88 -10.76 17.24
N PRO A 316 1.97 -11.56 18.31
CA PRO A 316 2.94 -11.34 19.37
C PRO A 316 4.37 -11.66 18.90
N ASP A 317 5.34 -11.19 19.67
CA ASP A 317 6.76 -11.61 19.58
C ASP A 317 7.39 -11.45 18.18
N THR A 318 7.03 -10.38 17.48
CA THR A 318 7.63 -10.06 16.17
C THR A 318 9.16 -9.91 16.30
N PRO A 319 9.97 -10.75 15.62
CA PRO A 319 11.40 -10.92 15.92
C PRO A 319 12.29 -9.85 15.28
N TRP A 320 11.79 -9.16 14.27
CA TRP A 320 12.55 -8.18 13.53
C TRP A 320 12.49 -6.78 14.15
N LYS A 321 13.56 -6.02 13.94
CA LYS A 321 13.72 -4.68 14.52
C LYS A 321 12.69 -3.68 13.94
N PRO A 322 12.25 -2.69 14.72
CA PRO A 322 11.38 -1.61 14.24
C PRO A 322 11.91 -0.94 12.98
N ARG A 323 11.02 -0.71 12.02
CA ARG A 323 11.32 -0.09 10.72
C ARG A 323 10.12 0.70 10.19
N HIS A 324 10.34 1.41 9.09
CA HIS A 324 9.27 1.87 8.21
C HIS A 324 9.66 1.69 6.74
N ALA A 325 8.68 1.83 5.84
CA ALA A 325 8.81 1.74 4.39
C ALA A 325 9.60 0.49 3.98
N ALA A 326 9.21 -0.64 4.58
CA ALA A 326 9.71 -1.94 4.22
C ALA A 326 9.12 -2.39 2.87
N SER A 327 9.53 -3.57 2.42
CA SER A 327 9.02 -4.23 1.23
C SER A 327 8.29 -5.50 1.67
N VAL A 328 6.96 -5.49 1.53
CA VAL A 328 6.10 -6.60 1.96
C VAL A 328 5.59 -7.38 0.75
N PHE A 329 5.72 -8.70 0.80
CA PHE A 329 5.24 -9.59 -0.27
C PHE A 329 4.20 -10.56 0.26
N VAL A 330 3.19 -10.87 -0.54
CA VAL A 330 2.34 -12.06 -0.34
C VAL A 330 2.72 -13.04 -1.44
N TYR A 331 3.37 -14.13 -1.05
CA TYR A 331 3.95 -15.07 -2.00
C TYR A 331 4.22 -16.43 -1.34
N ASP A 332 4.04 -17.52 -2.09
CA ASP A 332 4.33 -18.89 -1.65
C ASP A 332 3.75 -19.22 -0.26
N GLY A 333 2.45 -18.94 -0.08
CA GLY A 333 1.73 -19.22 1.17
C GLY A 333 2.22 -18.45 2.40
N GLY A 334 2.97 -17.36 2.22
CA GLY A 334 3.46 -16.52 3.32
C GLY A 334 3.34 -15.03 3.06
N LEU A 335 3.43 -14.27 4.15
CA LEU A 335 3.60 -12.82 4.16
C LEU A 335 5.04 -12.51 4.52
N TRP A 336 5.74 -11.77 3.67
CA TRP A 336 7.17 -11.54 3.79
C TRP A 336 7.47 -10.11 4.22
N MET A 337 8.49 -9.93 5.04
CA MET A 337 8.98 -8.63 5.50
C MET A 337 10.46 -8.51 5.12
N VAL A 338 10.78 -7.51 4.28
CA VAL A 338 12.11 -7.33 3.69
C VAL A 338 12.48 -5.84 3.71
N ALA A 339 13.76 -5.51 3.90
CA ALA A 339 14.29 -4.14 3.79
C ALA A 339 13.60 -3.13 4.75
N GLY A 340 13.72 -1.83 4.47
CA GLY A 340 13.16 -0.72 5.24
C GLY A 340 14.22 0.21 5.84
N ASN A 341 13.76 1.32 6.42
CA ASN A 341 14.63 2.41 6.86
C ASN A 341 15.69 2.04 7.93
N ASN A 342 15.57 0.87 8.56
CA ASN A 342 16.53 0.37 9.54
C ASN A 342 17.80 -0.24 8.90
N MET A 343 17.83 -0.32 7.57
CA MET A 343 18.94 -0.79 6.75
C MET A 343 19.42 -2.21 7.10
N GLN A 344 18.56 -3.05 7.68
CA GLN A 344 18.88 -4.45 7.91
C GLN A 344 18.73 -5.24 6.59
N PRO A 345 19.68 -6.10 6.23
CA PRO A 345 19.58 -6.96 5.05
C PRO A 345 18.81 -8.26 5.37
N ASP A 346 17.81 -8.18 6.25
CA ASP A 346 17.06 -9.34 6.71
C ASP A 346 15.79 -9.58 5.87
N ALA A 347 15.42 -10.85 5.76
CA ALA A 347 14.15 -11.28 5.19
C ALA A 347 13.47 -12.27 6.14
N TRP A 348 12.19 -12.03 6.40
CA TRP A 348 11.36 -12.83 7.29
C TRP A 348 10.10 -13.29 6.57
N LYS A 349 9.69 -14.54 6.80
CA LYS A 349 8.43 -15.11 6.28
C LYS A 349 7.49 -15.40 7.45
N LEU A 350 6.32 -14.78 7.46
CA LEU A 350 5.22 -15.11 8.35
C LEU A 350 4.40 -16.24 7.73
N VAL A 351 4.16 -17.29 8.50
CA VAL A 351 3.31 -18.41 8.10
C VAL A 351 2.27 -18.70 9.18
N ARG A 352 1.12 -19.25 8.77
CA ARG A 352 0.12 -19.79 9.68
C ARG A 352 0.68 -21.03 10.38
N VAL A 353 0.42 -21.19 11.67
CA VAL A 353 0.69 -22.40 12.44
C VAL A 353 -0.44 -23.39 12.21
N GLU A 354 -0.09 -24.65 11.90
CA GLU A 354 -1.06 -25.73 11.68
C GLU A 354 -1.66 -26.27 12.98
#